data_AF-A0A8C0XXX2-F1
#
_entry.id   AF-A0A8C0XXX2-F1
#
_cell.length_a   1.000
_cell.length_b   1.000
_cell.length_c   1.000
_cell.angle_alpha   90.00
_cell.angle_beta   90.00
_cell.angle_gamma   90.00
#
_symmetry.space_group_name_H-M   'P 1'
#
loop_
_entity.id
_entity.type
_entity.pdbx_description
1 polymer ?
#
loop_
_entity_poly.entity_id
_entity_poly.type
_entity_poly.pdbx_seq_one_letter_code
_entity_poly.pdbx_strand_id
1 'polypeptide(L)'
;MLRSVFSSAFGMLGAIYCFSVSVTGLQVGPICLINDKWDYHFRETSGAYLSNDTLWDVCEEPPHVVPWNVTLFSLLAIASSLEIVLCGVQLVNASIGVVCGDCRKKGTSH
;
A
#
# COMPACT_ATOMS: atom_id res chain seq x y z
N MET A 1 -16.72 2.34 -21.51
CA MET A 1 -16.52 1.26 -20.51
C MET A 1 -15.06 0.81 -20.47
N LEU A 2 -14.48 0.33 -21.58
CA LEU A 2 -13.08 -0.15 -21.61
C LEU A 2 -12.02 0.85 -21.08
N ARG A 3 -12.11 2.15 -21.40
CA ARG A 3 -11.16 3.16 -20.88
C ARG A 3 -11.12 3.24 -19.35
N SER A 4 -12.26 3.10 -18.69
CA SER A 4 -12.36 3.11 -17.23
C SER A 4 -11.82 1.80 -16.62
N VAL A 5 -12.01 0.66 -17.32
CA VAL A 5 -11.41 -0.63 -16.93
C VAL A 5 -9.88 -0.57 -17.02
N PHE A 6 -9.33 -0.09 -18.13
CA PHE A 6 -7.88 0.06 -18.28
C PHE A 6 -7.29 1.02 -17.23
N SER A 7 -7.94 2.17 -17.00
CA SER A 7 -7.51 3.11 -15.96
C SER A 7 -7.53 2.48 -14.56
N SER A 8 -8.56 1.71 -14.23
CA SER A 8 -8.68 1.03 -12.93
C SER A 8 -7.65 -0.10 -12.78
N ALA A 9 -7.33 -0.81 -13.86
CA ALA A 9 -6.29 -1.84 -13.85
C ALA A 9 -4.89 -1.23 -13.61
N PHE A 10 -4.56 -0.11 -14.25
CA PHE A 10 -3.31 0.61 -14.00
C PHE A 10 -3.24 1.16 -12.58
N GLY A 11 -4.34 1.74 -12.07
CA GLY A 11 -4.43 2.18 -10.66
C GLY A 11 -4.19 1.02 -9.69
N MET A 12 -4.80 -0.13 -9.93
CA MET A 12 -4.61 -1.32 -9.10
C MET A 12 -3.16 -1.81 -9.09
N LEU A 13 -2.47 -1.83 -10.24
CA LEU A 13 -1.05 -2.20 -10.32
C LEU A 13 -0.17 -1.22 -9.54
N GLY A 14 -0.41 0.08 -9.68
CA GLY A 14 0.30 1.13 -8.93
C GLY A 14 0.07 1.02 -7.43
N ALA A 15 -1.18 0.78 -7.02
CA ALA A 15 -1.56 0.65 -5.62
C ALA A 15 -0.94 -0.60 -4.98
N ILE A 16 -0.93 -1.75 -5.67
CA ILE A 16 -0.26 -2.97 -5.18
C ILE A 16 1.24 -2.76 -4.99
N TYR A 17 1.89 -2.09 -5.95
CA TYR A 17 3.31 -1.75 -5.84
C TYR A 17 3.57 -0.83 -4.64
N CYS A 18 2.82 0.26 -4.53
CA CYS A 18 2.92 1.21 -3.42
C CYS A 18 2.69 0.53 -2.06
N PHE A 19 1.66 -0.31 -1.96
CA PHE A 19 1.35 -1.06 -0.75
C PHE A 19 2.50 -1.98 -0.35
N SER A 20 3.03 -2.76 -1.30
CA SER A 20 4.13 -3.70 -1.05
C SER A 20 5.39 -2.98 -0.56
N VAL A 21 5.76 -1.88 -1.21
CA VAL A 21 6.92 -1.06 -0.82
C VAL A 21 6.69 -0.42 0.55
N SER A 22 5.50 0.11 0.81
CA SER A 22 5.19 0.79 2.08
C SER A 22 5.23 -0.17 3.27
N VAL A 23 4.63 -1.36 3.12
CA VAL A 23 4.68 -2.40 4.17
C VAL A 23 6.11 -2.88 4.40
N THR A 24 6.88 -3.12 3.34
CA THR A 24 8.28 -3.54 3.47
C THR A 24 9.12 -2.46 4.16
N GLY A 25 8.93 -1.19 3.79
CA GLY A 25 9.59 -0.05 4.43
C GLY A 25 9.24 0.06 5.92
N LEU A 26 7.98 -0.22 6.27
CA LEU A 26 7.52 -0.24 7.65
C LEU A 26 8.11 -1.41 8.45
N GLN A 27 8.28 -2.59 7.85
CA GLN A 27 8.89 -3.74 8.52
C GLN A 27 10.40 -3.57 8.74
N VAL A 28 11.12 -2.97 7.78
CA VAL A 28 12.57 -2.73 7.87
C VAL A 28 12.89 -1.58 8.81
N GLY A 29 12.07 -0.52 8.80
CA GLY A 29 12.29 0.71 9.56
C GLY A 29 13.36 1.63 8.94
N PRO A 30 13.56 2.83 9.49
CA PRO A 30 14.56 3.77 9.00
C PRO A 30 15.97 3.37 9.41
N ILE A 31 16.96 3.88 8.69
CA ILE A 31 18.36 3.88 9.14
C ILE A 31 18.53 4.95 10.22
N CYS A 32 19.15 4.60 11.34
CA CYS A 32 19.45 5.56 12.40
C CYS A 32 20.73 5.20 13.13
N LEU A 33 21.27 6.18 13.86
CA LEU A 33 22.43 6.04 14.71
C LEU A 33 22.03 5.48 16.07
N ILE A 34 22.65 4.36 16.45
CA ILE A 34 22.56 3.78 17.80
C ILE A 34 23.98 3.39 18.21
N ASN A 35 24.48 3.90 19.34
CA ASN A 35 25.83 3.64 19.84
C ASN A 35 26.93 3.82 18.75
N ASP A 36 26.96 4.98 18.09
CA ASP A 36 27.88 5.31 16.98
C ASP A 36 27.80 4.41 15.73
N LYS A 37 26.78 3.54 15.62
CA LYS A 37 26.56 2.68 14.45
C LYS A 37 25.29 3.04 13.68
N TRP A 38 25.47 3.43 12.42
CA TRP A 38 24.39 3.59 11.45
C TRP A 38 23.95 2.23 10.92
N ASP A 39 22.71 1.83 11.20
CA ASP A 39 22.18 0.55 10.72
C ASP A 39 20.64 0.54 10.71
N TYR A 40 20.07 -0.51 10.12
CA TYR A 40 18.64 -0.82 10.19
C TYR A 40 18.32 -1.66 11.43
N HIS A 41 18.38 -1.01 12.59
CA HIS A 41 18.22 -1.69 13.88
C HIS A 41 16.85 -2.33 14.08
N PHE A 42 15.82 -1.85 13.38
CA PHE A 42 14.45 -2.37 13.47
C PHE A 42 14.17 -3.57 12.56
N ARG A 43 15.05 -3.88 11.60
CA ARG A 43 14.82 -4.94 10.60
C ARG A 43 14.60 -6.31 11.23
N GLU A 44 15.35 -6.62 12.28
CA GLU A 44 15.28 -7.91 12.99
C GLU A 44 14.14 -7.95 14.03
N THR A 45 13.50 -6.81 14.32
CA THR A 45 12.43 -6.72 15.32
C THR A 45 11.07 -7.20 14.80
N SER A 46 10.99 -7.60 13.53
CA SER A 46 9.75 -8.04 12.86
C SER A 46 8.59 -7.05 13.02
N GLY A 47 8.89 -5.75 13.09
CA GLY A 47 7.90 -4.69 13.28
C GLY A 47 7.45 -4.48 14.74
N ALA A 48 8.14 -5.04 15.74
CA ALA A 48 7.79 -4.82 17.15
C ALA A 48 7.80 -3.33 17.55
N TYR A 49 8.65 -2.52 16.91
CA TYR A 49 8.70 -1.08 17.12
C TYR A 49 7.44 -0.32 16.65
N LEU A 50 6.60 -0.94 15.81
CA LEU A 50 5.34 -0.35 15.36
C LEU A 50 4.24 -0.42 16.43
N SER A 51 4.35 -1.39 17.35
CA SER A 51 3.41 -1.57 18.45
C SER A 51 3.91 -0.97 19.76
N ASN A 52 5.21 -0.70 19.87
CA ASN A 52 5.87 -0.21 21.07
C ASN A 52 6.63 1.07 20.75
N ASP A 53 5.99 2.21 20.97
CA ASP A 53 6.55 3.53 20.69
C ASP A 53 7.81 3.83 21.54
N THR A 54 8.00 3.11 22.66
CA THR A 54 9.21 3.21 23.50
C THR A 54 10.49 2.84 22.75
N LEU A 55 10.39 2.08 21.66
CA LEU A 55 11.54 1.73 20.82
C LEU A 55 11.96 2.89 19.89
N TRP A 56 11.17 3.95 19.78
CA TRP A 56 11.47 5.07 18.88
C TRP A 56 12.56 5.97 19.45
N ASP A 57 12.66 6.06 20.79
CA ASP A 57 13.69 6.85 21.50
C ASP A 57 15.08 6.20 21.49
N VAL A 58 15.22 4.98 20.96
CA VAL A 58 16.51 4.29 20.86
C VAL A 58 17.39 4.89 19.75
N CYS A 59 16.79 5.52 18.75
CA CYS A 59 17.53 6.23 17.70
C CYS A 59 17.98 7.60 18.21
N GLU A 60 19.30 7.80 18.26
CA GLU A 60 19.90 9.06 18.73
C GLU A 60 19.87 10.14 17.65
N GLU A 61 20.21 9.78 16.41
CA GLU A 61 20.24 10.68 15.26
C GLU A 61 19.79 9.95 13.97
N PRO A 62 18.98 10.55 13.09
CA PRO A 62 18.30 11.84 13.20
C PRO A 62 17.12 11.86 14.19
N PRO A 63 16.89 13.00 14.88
CA PRO A 63 15.77 13.13 15.79
C PRO A 63 14.46 12.95 15.05
N HIS A 64 13.56 12.17 15.65
CA HIS A 64 12.19 11.92 15.15
C HIS A 64 12.12 11.23 13.78
N VAL A 65 13.20 10.58 13.34
CA VAL A 65 13.22 9.81 12.08
C VAL A 65 12.22 8.65 12.10
N VAL A 66 12.10 7.97 13.24
CA VAL A 66 11.21 6.81 13.41
C VAL A 66 9.74 7.19 13.27
N PRO A 67 9.19 8.13 14.06
CA PRO A 67 7.78 8.52 13.91
C PRO A 67 7.49 9.10 12.52
N TRP A 68 8.41 9.84 11.92
CA TRP A 68 8.25 10.35 10.55
C TRP A 68 8.10 9.22 9.54
N ASN A 69 9.01 8.26 9.55
CA ASN A 69 9.03 7.14 8.62
C ASN A 69 7.80 6.24 8.81
N VAL A 70 7.43 5.95 10.06
CA VAL A 70 6.23 5.18 10.41
C VAL A 70 4.97 5.87 9.91
N THR A 71 4.83 7.17 10.15
CA THR A 71 3.66 7.95 9.75
C THR A 71 3.52 7.98 8.23
N LEU A 72 4.60 8.31 7.51
CA LEU A 72 4.60 8.40 6.05
C LEU A 72 4.23 7.06 5.39
N PHE A 73 4.88 5.97 5.79
CA PHE A 73 4.61 4.66 5.19
C PHE A 73 3.24 4.11 5.61
N SER A 74 2.75 4.42 6.81
CA SER A 74 1.41 4.02 7.23
C SER A 74 0.33 4.74 6.42
N LEU A 75 0.48 6.04 6.18
CA LEU A 75 -0.44 6.80 5.33
C LEU A 75 -0.47 6.26 3.89
N LEU A 76 0.69 5.97 3.32
CA LEU A 76 0.80 5.36 1.99
C LEU A 76 0.16 3.96 1.94
N ALA A 77 0.39 3.13 2.95
CA ALA A 77 -0.22 1.81 3.05
C ALA A 77 -1.76 1.88 3.14
N ILE A 78 -2.31 2.79 3.95
CA ILE A 78 -3.76 3.00 4.07
C ILE A 78 -4.33 3.53 2.75
N ALA A 79 -3.70 4.54 2.14
CA ALA A 79 -4.17 5.13 0.89
C ALA A 79 -4.18 4.12 -0.26
N SER A 80 -3.10 3.35 -0.42
CA SER A 80 -3.00 2.30 -1.44
C SER A 80 -3.97 1.14 -1.18
N SER A 81 -4.21 0.76 0.09
CA SER A 81 -5.23 -0.23 0.45
C SER A 81 -6.62 0.22 0.02
N LEU A 82 -6.96 1.49 0.27
CA LEU A 82 -8.24 2.06 -0.14
C LEU A 82 -8.38 2.07 -1.67
N GLU A 83 -7.32 2.43 -2.40
CA GLU A 83 -7.30 2.40 -3.86
C GLU A 83 -7.51 0.97 -4.40
N ILE A 84 -6.82 -0.04 -3.84
CA ILE A 84 -7.00 -1.45 -4.21
C ILE A 84 -8.46 -1.88 -4.04
N VAL A 85 -9.10 -1.50 -2.93
CA VAL A 85 -10.51 -1.82 -2.66
C VAL A 85 -11.43 -1.12 -3.67
N LEU A 86 -11.26 0.18 -3.87
CA LEU A 86 -12.13 0.98 -4.75
C LEU A 86 -11.98 0.57 -6.23
N CYS A 87 -10.74 0.39 -6.71
CA CYS A 87 -10.47 -0.07 -8.07
C CYS A 87 -10.89 -1.53 -8.26
N GLY A 88 -10.70 -2.39 -7.25
CA GLY A 88 -11.13 -3.79 -7.28
C GLY A 88 -12.65 -3.94 -7.43
N VAL A 89 -13.42 -3.19 -6.63
CA VAL A 89 -14.89 -3.17 -6.74
C VAL A 89 -15.35 -2.69 -8.11
N GLN A 90 -14.72 -1.64 -8.65
CA GLN A 90 -15.02 -1.15 -10.00
C GLN A 90 -14.72 -2.19 -11.08
N LEU A 91 -13.61 -2.92 -10.94
CA LEU A 91 -13.22 -3.96 -11.89
C LEU A 91 -14.21 -5.13 -11.88
N VAL A 92 -14.65 -5.56 -10.70
CA VAL A 92 -15.64 -6.63 -10.52
C VAL A 92 -17.01 -6.22 -11.10
N ASN A 93 -17.47 -5.01 -10.77
CA ASN A 93 -18.75 -4.52 -11.30
C ASN A 93 -18.70 -4.33 -12.82
N ALA A 94 -17.57 -3.86 -13.35
CA ALA A 94 -17.38 -3.73 -14.79
C ALA A 94 -17.33 -5.09 -15.48
N SER A 95 -16.67 -6.10 -14.89
CA SER A 95 -16.59 -7.44 -15.49
C SER A 95 -17.94 -8.14 -15.53
N ILE A 96 -18.74 -8.05 -14.45
CA ILE A 96 -20.13 -8.54 -14.43
C ILE A 96 -20.96 -7.80 -15.49
N GLY A 97 -20.83 -6.48 -15.61
CA GLY A 97 -21.53 -5.68 -16.62
C GLY A 97 -21.16 -6.06 -18.06
N VAL A 98 -19.90 -6.41 -18.33
CA VAL A 98 -19.45 -6.88 -19.66
C VAL A 98 -19.97 -8.29 -19.93
N VAL A 99 -19.83 -9.23 -18.98
CA VAL A 99 -20.25 -10.63 -19.15
C VAL A 99 -21.78 -10.74 -19.27
N CYS A 100 -22.54 -10.06 -18.40
CA CYS A 100 -24.01 -10.07 -18.46
C CYS A 100 -24.59 -9.12 -19.51
N GLY A 101 -23.85 -8.08 -19.92
CA GLY A 101 -24.27 -7.12 -20.95
C GLY A 101 -24.10 -7.63 -22.38
N ASP A 102 -23.05 -8.40 -22.65
CA ASP A 102 -22.82 -9.00 -23.98
C ASP A 102 -23.88 -10.08 -24.30
N CYS A 103 -24.36 -10.80 -23.28
CA CYS A 103 -25.45 -11.77 -23.43
C CYS A 103 -26.81 -11.15 -23.79
N ARG A 104 -27.08 -9.89 -23.42
CA ARG A 104 -28.35 -9.21 -23.79
C ARG A 104 -28.35 -8.65 -25.21
N LYS A 105 -27.20 -8.55 -25.89
CA LYS A 105 -27.12 -8.05 -27.27
C LYS A 105 -27.32 -9.12 -28.34
N LYS A 106 -27.23 -10.41 -28.00
CA LYS A 106 -27.56 -11.52 -28.92
C LYS A 106 -29.05 -11.88 -28.96
N GLY A 107 -29.90 -11.16 -28.23
CA GLY A 107 -31.35 -11.39 -28.13
C GLY A 107 -32.26 -10.41 -28.88
N THR A 108 -31.71 -9.46 -29.64
CA THR A 108 -32.51 -8.58 -30.52
C THR A 108 -32.04 -8.73 -31.96
N SER A 109 -32.44 -9.85 -32.58
CA SER A 109 -32.94 -9.80 -33.95
C SER A 109 -34.34 -9.20 -33.89
N HIS A 110 -34.44 -7.89 -34.05
CA HIS A 110 -35.51 -7.21 -34.79
C HIS A 110 -35.09 -5.77 -35.06
#